data_AF-A0A010ZKG7-F1
#
_entry.id   AF-A0A010ZKG7-F1
#
_cell.length_a   1.000
_cell.length_b   1.000
_cell.length_c   1.000
_cell.angle_alpha   90.00
_cell.angle_beta   90.00
_cell.angle_gamma   90.00
#
_symmetry.space_group_name_H-M   'P 1'
#
loop_
_entity.id
_entity.type
_entity.pdbx_description
1 polymer ?
#
loop_
_entity_poly.entity_id
_entity_poly.type
_entity_poly.pdbx_seq_one_letter_code
_entity_poly.pdbx_strand_id
1 'polypeptide(L)'
;MTEFEALGPNAGVTIVKSPEGIHEFRDGRVQFTDHEPLSPAEIVTPTGAGDAFAAGYLAGLLLEDESPSPAARGLSFARRSLRTPSSHR
;
A
#
# COMPACT_ATOMS: atom_id res chain seq x y z
N MET A 1 -3.22 14.81 13.93
CA MET A 1 -2.03 14.33 13.22
C MET A 1 -1.11 13.71 14.28
N THR A 2 -1.49 12.55 14.84
CA THR A 2 -1.11 12.28 16.26
C THR A 2 -0.92 10.81 16.67
N GLU A 3 -0.90 9.82 15.77
CA GLU A 3 -0.66 8.40 16.20
C GLU A 3 0.47 7.67 15.44
N PHE A 4 0.78 8.05 14.21
CA PHE A 4 1.76 7.29 13.40
C PHE A 4 3.22 7.68 13.64
N GLU A 5 3.50 8.86 14.18
CA GLU A 5 4.85 9.26 14.59
C GLU A 5 5.41 8.37 15.72
N ALA A 6 4.52 7.73 16.49
CA ALA A 6 4.89 6.80 17.56
C ALA A 6 5.40 5.44 17.06
N LEU A 7 5.19 5.10 15.77
CA LEU A 7 5.69 3.84 15.18
C LEU A 7 7.21 3.85 14.90
N GLY A 8 7.87 4.97 15.20
CA GLY A 8 9.27 4.98 15.62
C GLY A 8 10.17 5.85 14.75
N PRO A 9 11.09 6.63 15.37
CA PRO A 9 12.07 7.47 14.67
C PRO A 9 13.20 6.69 13.95
N ASN A 10 13.12 5.35 13.89
CA ASN A 10 14.13 4.46 13.31
C ASN A 10 13.61 3.56 12.18
N ALA A 11 12.33 3.64 11.82
CA ALA A 11 11.85 2.97 10.61
C ALA A 11 12.33 3.78 9.41
N GLY A 12 13.06 3.16 8.49
CA GLY A 12 13.47 3.83 7.24
C GLY A 12 12.26 4.38 6.47
N VAL A 13 11.12 3.70 6.56
CA VAL A 13 9.82 4.12 6.00
C VAL A 13 8.68 3.50 6.81
N THR A 14 7.63 4.27 7.07
CA THR A 14 6.35 3.76 7.56
C THR A 14 5.27 3.99 6.51
N ILE A 15 4.48 2.96 6.20
CA ILE A 15 3.35 3.05 5.25
C ILE A 15 2.03 2.76 5.97
N VAL A 16 1.07 3.65 5.82
CA VAL A 16 -0.32 3.46 6.27
C VAL A 16 -1.21 3.34 5.05
N LYS A 17 -1.99 2.25 5.00
CA LYS A 17 -2.94 1.96 3.92
C LYS A 17 -4.34 2.25 4.42
N SER A 18 -5.12 3.03 3.67
CA SER A 18 -6.55 3.21 3.90
C SER A 18 -7.34 3.15 2.60
N PRO A 19 -8.67 3.01 2.64
CA PRO A 19 -9.50 3.07 1.43
C PRO A 19 -9.40 4.41 0.67
N GLU A 20 -8.97 5.48 1.32
CA GLU A 20 -8.88 6.83 0.77
C GLU A 20 -7.50 7.12 0.17
N GLY A 21 -6.49 6.31 0.50
CA GLY A 21 -5.15 6.45 -0.05
C GLY A 21 -4.06 5.84 0.82
N ILE A 22 -2.82 6.15 0.44
CA ILE A 22 -1.61 5.65 1.08
C ILE A 22 -0.81 6.82 1.64
N HIS A 23 -0.49 6.75 2.93
CA HIS A 23 0.46 7.68 3.54
C HIS A 23 1.82 7.01 3.70
N GLU A 24 2.85 7.61 3.13
CA GLU A 24 4.25 7.25 3.33
C GLU A 24 4.93 8.28 4.22
N PHE A 25 5.54 7.80 5.31
CA PHE A 25 6.32 8.59 6.26
C PHE A 25 7.79 8.18 6.14
N ARG A 26 8.66 9.13 5.78
CA ARG A 26 10.11 8.91 5.60
C ARG A 26 10.86 10.18 5.96
N ASP A 27 11.87 10.07 6.83
CA ASP A 27 12.76 11.19 7.20
C ASP A 27 12.00 12.48 7.60
N GLY A 28 10.90 12.33 8.34
CA GLY A 28 10.03 13.44 8.76
C GLY A 28 9.17 14.05 7.66
N ARG A 29 9.19 13.48 6.44
CA ARG A 29 8.32 13.86 5.32
C ARG A 29 7.13 12.92 5.23
N VAL A 30 6.00 13.48 4.79
CA VAL A 30 4.78 12.73 4.51
C VAL A 30 4.45 12.88 3.04
N GLN A 31 4.34 11.75 2.33
CA GLN A 31 3.81 11.69 0.97
C GLN A 31 2.46 10.98 0.99
N PHE A 32 1.47 11.58 0.33
CA PHE A 32 0.16 10.99 0.15
C PHE A 32 -0.02 10.56 -1.31
N THR A 33 -0.43 9.31 -1.52
CA THR A 33 -0.87 8.81 -2.82
C THR A 33 -2.37 8.59 -2.74
N ASP A 34 -3.14 9.38 -3.49
CA ASP A 34 -4.58 9.21 -3.56
C ASP A 34 -4.96 8.00 -4.41
N HIS A 35 -6.16 7.49 -4.18
CA HIS A 35 -6.79 6.57 -5.12
C HIS A 35 -8.30 6.55 -4.94
N GLU A 36 -9.00 6.11 -5.98
CA GLU A 36 -10.41 5.81 -5.86
C GLU A 36 -10.62 4.51 -5.04
N PRO A 37 -11.38 4.55 -3.93
CA PRO A 37 -11.71 3.36 -3.17
C PRO A 37 -12.41 2.32 -4.04
N LEU A 38 -12.19 1.03 -3.76
CA LEU A 38 -13.04 -0.01 -4.35
C LEU A 38 -14.42 0.03 -3.69
N SER A 39 -15.48 -0.10 -4.50
CA SER A 39 -16.80 -0.34 -3.97
C SER A 39 -16.84 -1.72 -3.27
N PRO A 40 -17.71 -1.92 -2.26
CA PRO A 40 -17.83 -3.21 -1.59
C PRO A 40 -18.15 -4.37 -2.56
N ALA A 41 -18.86 -4.10 -3.65
CA ALA A 41 -19.19 -5.09 -4.68
C ALA A 41 -17.99 -5.54 -5.53
N GLU A 42 -16.91 -4.75 -5.58
CA GLU A 42 -15.67 -5.11 -6.27
C GLU A 42 -14.73 -5.95 -5.40
N ILE A 43 -14.96 -6.02 -4.08
CA ILE A 43 -14.09 -6.75 -3.15
C ILE A 43 -14.57 -8.21 -3.08
N VAL A 44 -13.78 -9.10 -3.66
CA VAL A 44 -14.01 -10.56 -3.63
C VAL A 44 -13.46 -11.15 -2.33
N THR A 45 -12.23 -10.80 -1.94
CA THR A 45 -11.63 -11.25 -0.69
C THR A 45 -10.58 -10.24 -0.20
N PRO A 46 -10.57 -9.87 1.10
CA PRO A 46 -9.54 -8.99 1.66
C PRO A 46 -8.23 -9.73 1.99
N THR A 47 -8.28 -11.07 2.05
CA THR A 47 -7.14 -11.89 2.43
C THR A 47 -5.97 -11.68 1.49
N GLY A 48 -4.78 -11.43 2.05
CA GLY A 48 -3.54 -11.24 1.28
C GLY A 48 -3.40 -9.86 0.60
N ALA A 49 -4.41 -8.98 0.65
CA ALA A 49 -4.31 -7.65 0.04
C ALA A 49 -3.16 -6.82 0.66
N GLY A 50 -2.89 -7.01 1.95
CA GLY A 50 -1.77 -6.38 2.63
C GLY A 50 -0.41 -6.87 2.18
N ASP A 51 -0.27 -8.18 1.95
CA ASP A 51 0.97 -8.80 1.47
C ASP A 51 1.22 -8.45 0.01
N ALA A 52 0.16 -8.46 -0.81
CA ALA A 52 0.21 -8.02 -2.20
C ALA A 52 0.65 -6.56 -2.30
N PHE A 53 0.14 -5.68 -1.43
CA PHE A 53 0.63 -4.30 -1.34
C PHE A 53 2.13 -4.25 -1.06
N ALA A 54 2.58 -4.94 0.00
CA ALA A 54 3.98 -4.93 0.41
C ALA A 54 4.90 -5.45 -0.71
N ALA A 55 4.49 -6.52 -1.40
CA ALA A 55 5.23 -7.07 -2.53
C ALA A 55 5.36 -6.06 -3.69
N GLY A 56 4.27 -5.40 -4.07
CA GLY A 56 4.30 -4.38 -5.13
C GLY A 56 5.12 -3.15 -4.75
N TYR A 57 5.06 -2.72 -3.49
CA TYR A 57 5.85 -1.62 -2.96
C TYR A 57 7.36 -1.92 -2.99
N LEU A 58 7.76 -3.06 -2.43
CA LEU A 58 9.16 -3.49 -2.43
C LEU A 58 9.69 -3.73 -3.84
N ALA A 59 8.87 -4.25 -4.75
CA ALA A 59 9.24 -4.37 -6.16
C ALA A 59 9.49 -3.01 -6.83
N GLY A 60 8.70 -1.98 -6.49
CA GLY A 60 8.94 -0.62 -6.96
C GLY A 60 10.28 -0.06 -6.49
N LEU A 61 10.61 -0.26 -5.21
CA LEU A 61 11.91 0.14 -4.66
C LEU A 61 13.08 -0.58 -5.34
N LEU A 62 12.98 -1.88 -5.55
CA LEU A 62 14.05 -2.70 -6.14
C LEU A 62 14.30 -2.39 -7.62
N LEU A 63 13.27 -1.95 -8.35
CA LEU A 63 13.39 -1.59 -9.75
C LEU A 63 13.94 -0.17 -9.96
N GLU A 64 14.14 0.59 -8.88
CA GLU A 64 14.50 2.03 -8.91
C GLU A 64 13.56 2.82 -9.84
N ASP A 65 12.31 2.37 -9.93
CA ASP A 65 11.31 2.88 -10.86
C ASP A 65 10.51 3.98 -10.16
N GLU A 66 10.72 5.22 -10.59
CA GLU A 66 9.98 6.37 -10.05
C GLU A 66 8.55 6.45 -10.60
N SER A 67 8.23 5.74 -11.70
CA SER A 67 6.91 5.81 -12.35
C SER A 67 6.41 4.45 -12.88
N PRO A 68 5.39 3.83 -12.24
CA PRO A 68 4.64 4.34 -11.10
C PRO A 68 5.45 4.26 -9.80
N SER A 69 5.18 5.18 -8.87
CA SER A 69 5.81 5.16 -7.54
C SER A 69 5.63 3.80 -6.85
N PRO A 70 6.53 3.43 -5.90
CA PRO A 70 6.38 2.21 -5.11
C PRO A 70 4.99 2.07 -4.47
N ALA A 71 4.43 3.16 -3.93
CA ALA A 71 3.08 3.19 -3.36
C ALA A 71 2.00 2.86 -4.41
N ALA A 72 2.07 3.46 -5.60
CA ALA A 72 1.12 3.19 -6.68
C ALA A 72 1.24 1.75 -7.21
N ARG A 73 2.45 1.19 -7.27
CA ARG A 73 2.68 -0.21 -7.65
C ARG A 73 2.12 -1.18 -6.61
N GLY A 74 2.37 -0.91 -5.32
CA GLY A 74 1.78 -1.64 -4.20
C GLY A 74 0.25 -1.63 -4.25
N LEU A 75 -0.34 -0.46 -4.50
CA LEU A 75 -1.78 -0.31 -4.67
C LEU A 75 -2.33 -1.17 -5.83
N SER A 76 -1.66 -1.18 -6.98
CA SER A 76 -2.06 -2.00 -8.13
C SER A 76 -2.13 -3.49 -7.76
N PHE A 77 -1.13 -3.98 -7.03
CA PHE A 77 -1.09 -5.38 -6.57
C PHE A 77 -2.19 -5.66 -5.56
N ALA A 78 -2.40 -4.77 -4.58
CA ALA A 78 -3.46 -4.89 -3.59
C ALA A 78 -4.85 -4.94 -4.25
N ARG A 79 -5.12 -4.03 -5.20
CA ARG A 79 -6.40 -3.98 -5.95
C ARG A 79 -6.64 -5.24 -6.76
N ARG A 80 -5.59 -5.81 -7.37
CA ARG A 80 -5.70 -7.11 -8.04
C ARG A 80 -6.03 -8.22 -7.06
N SER A 81 -5.36 -8.26 -5.91
CA SER A 81 -5.62 -9.24 -4.86
C SER A 81 -7.06 -9.15 -4.34
N LEU A 82 -7.56 -7.94 -4.10
CA LEU A 82 -8.92 -7.70 -3.60
C LEU A 82 -10.01 -8.24 -4.54
N ARG A 83 -9.75 -8.25 -5.85
CA ARG A 83 -10.66 -8.70 -6.90
C ARG A 83 -10.48 -10.16 -7.30
N THR A 84 -9.50 -10.86 -6.72
CA THR A 84 -9.17 -12.24 -7.10
C THR A 84 -9.55 -13.19 -5.96
N PRO A 85 -10.28 -14.30 -6.21
CA PRO A 85 -10.56 -15.28 -5.17
C PRO A 85 -9.28 -15.83 -4.54
N SER A 86 -9.33 -16.06 -3.22
CA SER A 86 -8.19 -16.66 -2.52
C SER A 86 -8.16 -18.17 -2.79
N SER A 87 -7.12 -18.62 -3.49
CA SER A 87 -6.82 -20.04 -3.69
C SER A 87 -6.33 -20.66 -2.37
N HIS A 88 -7.25 -20.98 -1.47
CA HIS A 88 -6.94 -21.88 -0.36
C HIS A 88 -6.93 -23.30 -0.92
N ARG A 89 -5.74 -23.85 -1.11
CA ARG A 89 -5.54 -25.26 -1.48
C ARG A 89 -5.10 -26.04 -0.25
#